data_AF-A0A928N931-F1
#
_entry.id   AF-A0A928N931-F1
#
_cell.length_a   1.000
_cell.length_b   1.000
_cell.length_c   1.000
_cell.angle_alpha   90.00
_cell.angle_beta   90.00
_cell.angle_gamma   90.00
#
_symmetry.space_group_name_H-M   'P 1'
#
loop_
_entity.id
_entity.type
_entity.pdbx_description
1 polymer ?
#
loop_
_entity_poly.entity_id
_entity_poly.type
_entity_poly.pdbx_seq_one_letter_code
_entity_poly.pdbx_strand_id
1 'polypeptide(L)'
;MKIVNVLGTDYKIFLRSINDDETFEDCDGYTDWTTKEIAVRVEEETEKGSLKDMDCYVKKVLRHEIVHAFLFESGLAESSGETEAWAKNEAMVDWFAHQGEKIYKAWEEAEAL
;
A
#
# COMPACT_ATOMS: atom_id res chain seq x y z
N MET A 1 -15.13 -1.90 7.00
CA MET A 1 -14.74 -1.46 5.64
C MET A 1 -14.42 0.02 5.68
N LYS A 2 -13.22 0.42 5.23
CA LYS A 2 -12.81 1.83 5.09
C LYS A 2 -12.72 2.18 3.61
N ILE A 3 -12.85 3.46 3.27
CA ILE A 3 -12.68 3.97 1.92
C ILE A 3 -11.58 5.03 1.95
N VAL A 4 -10.70 5.01 0.95
CA VAL A 4 -9.70 6.05 0.70
C VAL A 4 -9.87 6.58 -0.71
N ASN A 5 -9.78 7.89 -0.89
CA ASN A 5 -9.81 8.49 -2.21
C ASN A 5 -8.38 8.60 -2.75
N VAL A 6 -8.15 8.05 -3.94
CA VAL A 6 -6.87 8.03 -4.65
C VAL A 6 -7.07 8.74 -5.98
N LEU A 7 -6.54 9.96 -6.10
CA LEU A 7 -6.63 10.80 -7.30
C LEU A 7 -8.06 10.99 -7.85
N GLY A 8 -9.07 11.03 -6.96
CA GLY A 8 -10.48 11.17 -7.33
C GLY A 8 -11.24 9.84 -7.41
N THR A 9 -10.58 8.70 -7.29
CA THR A 9 -11.18 7.36 -7.31
C THR A 9 -11.27 6.77 -5.91
N ASP A 10 -12.45 6.28 -5.52
CA ASP A 10 -12.63 5.64 -4.21
C ASP A 10 -12.17 4.17 -4.24
N TYR A 11 -11.22 3.85 -3.36
CA TYR A 11 -10.74 2.49 -3.11
C TYR A 11 -11.28 1.96 -1.79
N LYS A 12 -11.77 0.72 -1.80
CA LYS A 12 -12.19 -0.01 -0.59
C LYS A 12 -10.99 -0.68 0.05
N ILE A 13 -10.81 -0.47 1.34
CA ILE A 13 -9.75 -1.12 2.13
C ILE A 13 -10.33 -2.29 2.91
N PHE A 14 -9.71 -3.44 2.75
CA PHE A 14 -9.99 -4.68 3.44
C PHE A 14 -8.80 -5.13 4.29
N LEU A 15 -9.10 -5.52 5.52
CA LEU A 15 -8.17 -6.24 6.38
C LEU A 15 -8.74 -7.64 6.52
N ARG A 16 -8.02 -8.65 6.02
CA ARG A 16 -8.49 -10.03 5.88
C ARG A 16 -7.39 -11.00 6.30
N SER A 17 -7.77 -12.20 6.74
CA SER A 17 -6.81 -13.27 6.99
C SER A 17 -6.56 -14.08 5.72
N ILE A 18 -5.51 -14.90 5.71
CA ILE A 18 -5.25 -15.85 4.61
C ILE A 18 -6.40 -16.84 4.37
N ASN A 19 -7.20 -17.12 5.41
CA ASN A 19 -8.36 -18.01 5.28
C ASN A 19 -9.54 -17.36 4.55
N ASP A 20 -9.58 -16.02 4.53
CA ASP A 20 -10.65 -15.25 3.88
C ASP A 20 -10.29 -14.90 2.41
N ASP A 21 -9.01 -14.99 2.06
CA ASP A 21 -8.47 -14.57 0.77
C ASP A 21 -7.15 -15.31 0.47
N GLU A 22 -7.24 -16.31 -0.42
CA GLU A 22 -6.11 -17.16 -0.81
C GLU A 22 -4.96 -16.40 -1.49
N THR A 23 -5.21 -15.18 -1.97
CA THR A 23 -4.19 -14.32 -2.59
C THR A 23 -3.03 -14.02 -1.63
N PHE A 24 -3.26 -14.07 -0.31
CA PHE A 24 -2.23 -13.84 0.71
C PHE A 24 -1.25 -15.01 0.90
N GLU A 25 -1.35 -16.10 0.13
CA GLU A 25 -0.33 -17.15 0.13
C GLU A 25 1.05 -16.61 -0.34
N ASP A 26 1.04 -15.67 -1.28
CA ASP A 26 2.26 -15.13 -1.91
C ASP A 26 2.58 -13.68 -1.52
N CYS A 27 1.70 -12.99 -0.79
CA CYS A 27 1.91 -11.60 -0.38
C CYS A 27 1.24 -11.22 0.95
N ASP A 28 1.64 -10.08 1.51
CA ASP A 28 1.03 -9.51 2.73
C ASP A 28 0.00 -8.41 2.42
N GLY A 29 -0.09 -8.00 1.16
CA GLY A 29 -0.99 -6.97 0.68
C GLY A 29 -1.08 -6.98 -0.83
N TYR A 30 -2.18 -6.47 -1.36
CA TYR A 30 -2.34 -6.25 -2.79
C TYR A 30 -3.27 -5.08 -3.09
N THR A 31 -3.09 -4.51 -4.28
CA THR A 31 -3.93 -3.47 -4.86
C THR A 31 -4.49 -3.95 -6.18
N ASP A 32 -5.81 -4.12 -6.24
CA ASP A 32 -6.52 -4.42 -7.48
C ASP A 32 -7.16 -3.14 -8.03
N TRP A 33 -6.48 -2.52 -8.99
CA TRP A 33 -6.95 -1.32 -9.66
C TRP A 33 -8.18 -1.56 -10.54
N THR A 34 -8.53 -2.80 -10.88
CA THR A 34 -9.70 -3.10 -11.70
C THR A 34 -10.98 -3.11 -10.88
N THR A 35 -10.90 -3.59 -9.63
CA THR A 35 -12.02 -3.64 -8.68
C THR A 35 -12.03 -2.48 -7.69
N LYS A 36 -10.96 -1.68 -7.67
CA LYS A 36 -10.72 -0.59 -6.71
C LYS A 36 -10.68 -1.09 -5.28
N GLU A 37 -9.96 -2.19 -5.08
CA GLU A 37 -9.77 -2.81 -3.78
C GLU A 37 -8.29 -2.76 -3.38
N ILE A 38 -8.08 -2.44 -2.10
CA ILE A 38 -6.80 -2.60 -1.42
C ILE A 38 -7.04 -3.60 -0.29
N ALA A 39 -6.27 -4.67 -0.25
CA ALA A 39 -6.37 -5.67 0.80
C ALA A 39 -5.03 -5.86 1.49
N VAL A 40 -5.06 -5.99 2.82
CA VAL A 40 -3.87 -6.23 3.63
C VAL A 40 -4.14 -7.40 4.56
N ARG A 41 -3.20 -8.33 4.60
CA ARG A 41 -3.22 -9.49 5.48
C ARG A 41 -3.15 -9.03 6.93
N VAL A 42 -4.02 -9.59 7.75
CA VAL A 42 -3.96 -9.46 9.21
C VAL A 42 -3.94 -10.85 9.83
N GLU A 43 -2.98 -11.05 10.72
CA GLU A 43 -2.83 -12.27 11.52
C GLU A 43 -2.82 -11.92 12.99
N GLU A 44 -3.20 -12.88 13.82
CA GLU A 44 -3.07 -12.73 15.26
C GLU A 44 -1.60 -12.82 15.67
N GLU A 45 -1.17 -11.98 16.62
CA GLU A 45 0.18 -11.97 17.20
C GLU A 45 0.61 -13.32 17.82
N THR A 46 -0.32 -14.27 17.95
CA THR A 46 -0.12 -15.56 18.58
C THR A 46 0.53 -16.61 17.67
N GLU A 47 0.68 -16.33 16.36
CA GLU A 47 1.33 -17.23 15.43
C GLU A 47 2.86 -17.26 15.61
N LYS A 48 3.45 -18.47 15.63
CA LYS A 48 4.90 -18.62 15.79
C LYS A 48 5.63 -18.02 14.59
N GLY A 49 6.43 -17.00 14.83
CA GLY A 49 7.21 -16.32 13.80
C GLY A 49 6.63 -14.98 13.35
N SER A 50 5.47 -14.59 13.88
CA SER A 50 4.91 -13.26 13.68
C SER A 50 5.82 -12.15 14.24
N LEU A 51 5.68 -10.95 13.67
CA LEU A 51 6.30 -9.76 14.24
C LEU A 51 5.57 -9.39 15.54
N LYS A 52 6.30 -8.78 16.47
CA LYS A 52 5.75 -8.41 17.79
C LYS A 52 4.81 -7.20 17.76
N ASP A 53 4.89 -6.39 16.71
CA ASP A 53 4.06 -5.21 16.50
C ASP A 53 3.41 -5.33 15.11
N MET A 54 2.40 -6.19 15.04
CA MET A 54 1.68 -6.45 13.80
C MET A 54 0.91 -5.21 13.33
N ASP A 55 0.44 -4.37 14.27
CA ASP A 55 -0.23 -3.11 13.95
C ASP A 55 0.67 -2.15 13.15
N CYS A 56 1.93 -2.01 13.56
CA CYS A 56 2.91 -1.22 12.82
C CYS A 56 3.16 -1.80 11.43
N TYR A 57 3.30 -3.13 11.35
CA TYR A 57 3.52 -3.83 10.09
C TYR A 57 2.35 -3.67 9.11
N VAL A 58 1.12 -3.92 9.55
CA VAL A 58 -0.10 -3.77 8.74
C VAL A 58 -0.24 -2.33 8.24
N LYS A 59 0.07 -1.32 9.06
CA LYS A 59 0.08 0.09 8.61
C LYS A 59 1.15 0.36 7.55
N LYS A 60 2.33 -0.26 7.66
CA LYS A 60 3.40 -0.17 6.65
C LYS A 60 2.93 -0.78 5.32
N VAL A 61 2.36 -1.99 5.34
CA VAL A 61 1.85 -2.65 4.13
C VAL A 61 0.69 -1.87 3.53
N LEU A 62 -0.22 -1.35 4.34
CA LEU A 62 -1.32 -0.52 3.83
C LEU A 62 -0.82 0.75 3.11
N ARG A 63 0.20 1.44 3.64
CA ARG A 63 0.80 2.58 2.94
C ARG A 63 1.43 2.16 1.61
N HIS A 64 2.10 1.02 1.59
CA HIS A 64 2.70 0.45 0.37
C HIS A 64 1.63 0.22 -0.71
N GLU A 65 0.52 -0.43 -0.37
CA GLU A 65 -0.58 -0.66 -1.31
C GLU A 65 -1.27 0.63 -1.76
N ILE A 66 -1.43 1.61 -0.87
CA ILE A 66 -1.96 2.92 -1.27
C ILE A 66 -1.04 3.58 -2.32
N VAL A 67 0.29 3.46 -2.19
CA VAL A 67 1.23 3.99 -3.19
C VAL A 67 1.05 3.29 -4.53
N HIS A 68 0.92 1.97 -4.56
CA HIS A 68 0.56 1.24 -5.78
C HIS A 68 -0.71 1.80 -6.42
N ALA A 69 -1.77 2.05 -5.62
CA ALA A 69 -3.01 2.64 -6.13
C ALA A 69 -2.78 4.02 -6.78
N PHE A 70 -1.96 4.91 -6.18
CA PHE A 70 -1.61 6.20 -6.79
C PHE A 70 -0.87 6.03 -8.12
N LEU A 71 0.01 5.02 -8.23
CA LEU A 71 0.79 4.76 -9.44
C LEU A 71 -0.08 4.19 -10.57
N PHE A 72 -1.07 3.36 -10.26
CA PHE A 72 -2.08 2.91 -11.22
C PHE A 72 -3.01 4.04 -11.65
N GLU A 73 -3.60 4.78 -10.70
CA GLU A 73 -4.56 5.85 -11.05
C GLU A 73 -3.91 7.01 -11.81
N SER A 74 -2.60 7.23 -11.65
CA SER A 74 -1.85 8.23 -12.41
C SER A 74 -1.41 7.76 -13.81
N GLY A 75 -1.57 6.47 -14.13
CA GLY A 75 -1.10 5.86 -15.37
C GLY A 75 0.41 5.59 -15.42
N LEU A 76 1.14 5.86 -14.33
CA LEU A 76 2.60 5.66 -14.27
C LEU A 76 2.98 4.19 -14.24
N ALA A 77 2.14 3.33 -13.67
CA ALA A 77 2.35 1.89 -13.66
C ALA A 77 2.42 1.30 -15.08
N GLU A 78 1.64 1.86 -16.01
CA GLU A 78 1.59 1.50 -17.42
C GLU A 78 2.68 2.21 -18.23
N SER A 79 2.85 3.53 -18.03
CA SER A 79 3.70 4.35 -18.89
C SER A 79 5.19 4.27 -18.54
N SER A 80 5.55 3.82 -17.34
CA SER A 80 6.97 3.72 -16.92
C SER A 80 7.72 2.54 -17.53
N GLY A 81 7.06 1.68 -18.31
CA GLY A 81 7.68 0.49 -18.92
C GLY A 81 8.89 0.79 -19.81
N GLU A 82 8.88 1.93 -20.51
CA GLU A 82 10.03 2.39 -21.32
C GLU A 82 11.21 2.90 -20.48
N THR A 83 10.99 3.11 -19.18
CA THR A 83 11.95 3.62 -18.19
C THR A 83 12.19 2.60 -17.08
N GLU A 84 12.48 1.36 -17.47
CA GLU A 84 12.77 0.24 -16.55
C GLU A 84 11.63 -0.08 -15.55
N ALA A 85 10.40 0.34 -15.86
CA ALA A 85 9.23 0.16 -15.02
C ALA A 85 9.43 0.68 -13.58
N TRP A 86 10.12 1.81 -13.40
CA TRP A 86 10.43 2.36 -12.06
C TRP A 86 9.20 2.57 -11.18
N ALA A 87 8.04 2.86 -11.76
CA ALA A 87 6.79 3.02 -11.02
C ALA A 87 6.34 1.70 -10.38
N LYS A 88 6.68 0.55 -10.96
CA LYS A 88 6.38 -0.77 -10.41
C LYS A 88 7.56 -1.38 -9.66
N ASN A 89 8.59 -0.59 -9.39
CA ASN A 89 9.75 -1.04 -8.63
C ASN A 89 9.40 -1.05 -7.14
N GLU A 90 9.33 -2.24 -6.55
CA GLU A 90 8.95 -2.42 -5.14
C GLU A 90 9.83 -1.64 -4.17
N ALA A 91 11.13 -1.46 -4.46
CA ALA A 91 12.01 -0.68 -3.60
C ALA A 91 11.64 0.82 -3.60
N MET A 92 11.17 1.35 -4.72
CA MET A 92 10.68 2.73 -4.80
C MET A 92 9.35 2.90 -4.09
N VAL A 93 8.43 1.94 -4.26
CA VAL A 93 7.13 1.92 -3.57
C VAL A 93 7.33 1.84 -2.06
N ASP A 94 8.16 0.91 -1.60
CA ASP A 94 8.52 0.79 -0.18
C ASP A 94 9.18 2.07 0.35
N TRP A 95 10.12 2.65 -0.39
CA TRP A 95 10.76 3.90 0.04
C TRP A 95 9.73 4.99 0.27
N PHE A 96 8.80 5.19 -0.67
CA PHE A 96 7.76 6.20 -0.53
C PHE A 96 6.81 5.86 0.63
N ALA A 97 6.39 4.60 0.80
CA ALA A 97 5.55 4.17 1.91
C ALA A 97 6.18 4.41 3.29
N HIS A 98 7.52 4.32 3.39
CA HIS A 98 8.26 4.60 4.62
C HIS A 98 8.56 6.09 4.83
N GLN A 99 8.74 6.86 3.76
CA GLN A 99 9.09 8.28 3.87
C GLN A 99 7.88 9.22 3.79
N GLY A 100 6.74 8.78 3.25
CA GLY A 100 5.59 9.64 2.94
C GLY A 100 5.14 10.50 4.13
N GLU A 101 4.96 9.90 5.31
CA GLU A 101 4.59 10.64 6.52
C GLU A 101 5.64 11.69 6.91
N LYS A 102 6.94 11.40 6.72
CA LYS A 102 8.03 12.33 7.04
C LYS A 102 8.15 13.45 6.01
N ILE A 103 7.96 13.13 4.73
CA ILE A 103 7.96 14.09 3.62
C ILE A 103 6.81 15.07 3.81
N TYR A 104 5.59 14.57 4.06
CA TYR A 104 4.43 15.41 4.31
C TYR A 104 4.62 16.32 5.52
N LYS A 105 5.14 15.77 6.63
CA LYS A 105 5.50 16.55 7.81
C LYS A 105 6.52 17.64 7.52
N ALA A 106 7.55 17.36 6.71
CA ALA A 106 8.53 18.36 6.31
C ALA A 106 7.91 19.47 5.45
N TRP A 107 6.93 19.14 4.59
CA TRP A 107 6.17 20.13 3.84
C TRP A 107 5.30 21.01 4.75
N GLU A 108 4.63 20.42 5.76
CA GLU A 108 3.91 21.18 6.80
C GLU A 108 4.84 22.16 7.54
N GLU A 109 5.97 21.68 8.04
CA GLU A 109 6.95 22.47 8.81
C GLU A 109 7.59 23.60 7.97
N ALA A 110 7.69 23.42 6.66
CA ALA A 110 8.21 24.42 5.73
C ALA A 110 7.13 25.39 5.20
N GLU A 111 5.88 25.28 5.65
CA GLU A 111 4.74 26.06 5.14
C GLU A 111 4.54 25.91 3.62
N ALA A 112 4.73 24.69 3.10
CA ALA A 112 4.72 24.36 1.67
C ALA A 112 3.53 23.46 1.23
N LEU A 113 2.44 23.44 2.00
CA LEU A 113 1.23 22.65 1.74
C LEU A 113 -0.01 23.51 1.44
#